data_AF-A0A2N1Y3L4-F1
#
_entry.id   AF-A0A2N1Y3L4-F1
#
_cell.length_a   1.000
_cell.length_b   1.000
_cell.length_c   1.000
_cell.angle_alpha   90.00
_cell.angle_beta   90.00
_cell.angle_gamma   90.00
#
_symmetry.space_group_name_H-M   'P 1'
#
loop_
_entity.id
_entity.type
_entity.pdbx_description
1 polymer ?
#
loop_
_entity_poly.entity_id
_entity_poly.type
_entity_poly.pdbx_seq_one_letter_code
_entity_poly.pdbx_strand_id
1 'polypeptide(L)' 'MYVCVCNGVTDRDIQRAALLGCTDMAELGARTGCGTTCGCCKKAAHDVLADAVAVLRQPQSEAA' A
#
# COMPACT_ATOMS: atom_id res chain seq x y z
N MET A 1 0.50 -9.55 7.30
CA MET A 1 -0.42 -9.12 8.38
C MET A 1 -1.67 -8.50 7.76
N TYR A 2 -2.85 -8.67 8.36
CA TYR A 2 -4.02 -7.88 7.96
C TYR A 2 -3.84 -6.43 8.41
N VAL A 3 -3.89 -5.51 7.45
CA VAL A 3 -3.82 -4.07 7.71
C VAL A 3 -5.23 -3.49 7.76
N CYS A 4 -6.12 -3.87 6.84
CA CYS A 4 -7.54 -3.51 6.88
C CYS A 4 -8.38 -4.74 7.17
N VAL A 5 -8.95 -4.83 8.37
CA VAL A 5 -9.81 -5.96 8.75
C VAL A 5 -11.18 -5.89 8.05
N CYS A 6 -11.75 -4.70 7.85
CA CYS A 6 -13.06 -4.54 7.21
C CYS A 6 -13.11 -5.13 5.80
N ASN A 7 -12.03 -4.94 5.03
CA ASN A 7 -11.98 -5.32 3.62
C ASN A 7 -10.94 -6.42 3.34
N GLY A 8 -10.42 -7.06 4.39
CA GLY A 8 -9.47 -8.17 4.27
C GLY A 8 -8.14 -7.82 3.58
N VAL A 9 -7.70 -6.56 3.65
CA VAL A 9 -6.47 -6.12 2.95
C VAL A 9 -5.26 -6.39 3.82
N THR A 10 -4.26 -7.09 3.25
CA THR A 10 -2.99 -7.40 3.92
C THR A 10 -1.87 -6.44 3.52
N ASP A 11 -0.79 -6.42 4.29
CA ASP A 11 0.47 -5.76 3.94
C ASP A 11 0.96 -6.15 2.53
N ARG A 12 0.89 -7.44 2.19
CA ARG A 12 1.26 -7.95 0.86
C ARG A 12 0.37 -7.39 -0.25
N ASP A 13 -0.92 -7.18 0.01
CA ASP A 13 -1.81 -6.58 -0.98
C ASP A 13 -1.45 -5.10 -1.22
N ILE A 14 -1.08 -4.37 -0.16
CA ILE A 14 -0.61 -2.98 -0.26
C ILE A 14 0.73 -2.92 -1.02
N GLN A 15 1.67 -3.81 -0.71
CA GLN A 15 2.95 -3.92 -1.43
C GLN A 15 2.73 -4.26 -2.92
N ARG A 16 1.80 -5.17 -3.22
CA ARG A 16 1.43 -5.49 -4.61
C ARG A 16 0.81 -4.29 -5.32
N ALA A 17 -0.06 -3.53 -4.65
CA ALA A 17 -0.61 -2.30 -5.21
C ALA A 17 0.51 -1.30 -5.55
N ALA A 18 1.50 -1.14 -4.67
CA ALA A 18 2.68 -0.30 -4.90
C ALA A 18 3.51 -0.76 -6.10
N LEU A 19 3.77 -2.07 -6.22
CA LEU A 19 4.43 -2.66 -7.39
C LEU A 19 3.69 -2.38 -8.71
N LEU A 20 2.37 -2.24 -8.65
CA LEU A 20 1.50 -1.88 -9.77
C LEU A 20 1.31 -0.36 -9.92
N GLY A 21 2.21 0.43 -9.33
CA GLY A 21 2.26 1.89 -9.48
C GLY A 21 1.36 2.68 -8.55
N CYS A 22 0.70 2.06 -7.57
CA CYS A 22 -0.09 2.78 -6.57
C CYS A 22 0.83 3.56 -5.62
N THR A 23 0.69 4.89 -5.54
CA THR A 23 1.56 5.72 -4.69
C THR A 23 0.84 6.53 -3.62
N ASP A 24 -0.50 6.53 -3.64
CA ASP A 24 -1.30 7.26 -2.66
C ASP A 24 -2.48 6.45 -2.10
N MET A 25 -3.02 6.93 -0.98
CA MET A 25 -4.10 6.27 -0.24
C MET A 25 -5.45 6.32 -0.97
N ALA A 26 -5.68 7.32 -1.82
CA ALA A 26 -6.93 7.42 -2.56
C ALA A 26 -7.00 6.32 -3.62
N GLU A 27 -5.92 6.13 -4.37
CA GLU A 27 -5.78 5.05 -5.33
C GLU A 27 -5.76 3.68 -4.63
N LEU A 28 -5.05 3.55 -3.50
CA LEU A 28 -5.04 2.30 -2.73
C LEU A 28 -6.45 1.92 -2.28
N GLY A 29 -7.23 2.90 -1.79
CA GLY A 29 -8.62 2.72 -1.41
C GLY A 29 -9.51 2.33 -2.58
N ALA A 30 -9.34 2.96 -3.74
CA ALA A 30 -10.09 2.62 -4.96
C ALA A 30 -9.79 1.21 -5.48
N ARG A 31 -8.53 0.76 -5.40
CA ARG A 31 -8.08 -0.55 -5.89
C ARG A 31 -8.41 -1.70 -4.94
N THR A 32 -8.34 -1.48 -3.63
CA THR A 32 -8.36 -2.56 -2.62
C THR A 32 -9.48 -2.43 -1.59
N GLY A 33 -10.18 -1.30 -1.53
CA GLY A 33 -11.08 -0.96 -0.44
C GLY A 33 -10.37 -0.59 0.87
N CYS A 34 -9.03 -0.57 0.94
CA CYS A 34 -8.33 -0.23 2.17
C CYS A 34 -8.71 1.18 2.68
N GLY A 35 -9.12 1.28 3.94
CA GLY A 35 -9.44 2.56 4.58
C GLY A 35 -10.78 3.19 4.18
N THR A 36 -11.63 2.52 3.40
CA THR A 36 -12.92 3.08 2.91
C THR A 36 -14.10 2.82 3.85
N THR A 37 -13.98 1.90 4.81
CA THR A 37 -15.07 1.54 5.75
C THR A 37 -14.97 2.29 7.09
N CYS A 38 -14.24 1.76 8.08
CA CYS A 38 -14.10 2.41 9.40
C CYS A 38 -12.94 3.42 9.45
N GLY A 39 -11.99 3.33 8.52
CA GLY A 39 -10.82 4.21 8.44
C GLY A 39 -9.72 3.97 9.49
N CYS A 40 -9.90 3.09 10.48
CA CYS A 40 -8.92 2.86 11.55
C CYS A 40 -7.55 2.40 11.04
N CYS A 41 -7.51 1.73 9.89
CA CYS A 41 -6.27 1.24 9.29
C CYS A 41 -5.50 2.31 8.49
N LYS A 42 -6.06 3.51 8.25
CA LYS A 42 -5.50 4.49 7.29
C LYS A 42 -4.05 4.84 7.59
N LYS A 43 -3.69 5.06 8.86
CA LYS A 43 -2.30 5.34 9.27
C LYS A 43 -1.38 4.16 8.95
N ALA A 44 -1.73 2.96 9.42
CA ALA A 44 -0.91 1.76 9.19
C ALA A 44 -0.78 1.42 7.69
N ALA A 45 -1.86 1.58 6.92
CA ALA A 45 -1.86 1.37 5.48
C ALA A 45 -1.00 2.40 4.74
N HIS A 46 -1.05 3.66 5.15
CA HIS A 46 -0.17 4.70 4.62
C HIS A 46 1.30 4.39 4.89
N ASP A 47 1.65 3.99 6.12
CA ASP A 47 3.03 3.69 6.50
C ASP A 47 3.57 2.51 5.65
N VAL A 48 2.78 1.44 5.48
CA VAL A 48 3.15 0.29 4.61
C VAL A 48 3.28 0.71 3.14
N LEU A 49 2.37 1.55 2.63
CA LEU A 49 2.41 2.03 1.25
C LEU A 49 3.64 2.90 1.00
N ALA A 50 3.92 3.84 1.92
CA ALA A 50 5.06 4.74 1.84
C ALA A 50 6.39 3.97 1.85
N ASP A 51 6.52 2.97 2.74
CA ASP A 51 7.70 2.11 2.79
C ASP A 51 7.87 1.33 1.47
N ALA A 52 6.79 0.75 0.95
CA ALA A 52 6.83 0.01 -0.33
C ALA A 52 7.23 0.91 -1.50
N VAL A 53 6.65 2.10 -1.60
CA VAL A 53 6.99 3.09 -2.64
C VAL A 53 8.43 3.57 -2.50
N ALA A 54 8.90 3.79 -1.27
CA ALA A 54 10.28 4.21 -1.02
C ALA A 54 11.28 3.15 -1.49
N VAL A 55 11.04 1.86 -1.20
CA VAL A 55 11.86 0.74 -1.68
C VAL A 55 11.89 0.69 -3.21
N LEU A 56 10.75 0.90 -3.88
CA LEU A 56 10.67 0.89 -5.34
C LEU A 56 11.34 2.10 -6.00
N ARG A 57 11.37 3.24 -5.31
CA ARG A 57 11.98 4.49 -5.78
C ARG A 57 13.51 4.51 -5.61
N GLN A 58 14.08 3.62 -4.81
CA GLN A 58 15.54 3.50 -4.73
C GLN A 58 16.09 3.24 -6.14
N PRO A 59 17.13 3.99 -6.57
CA PRO A 59 17.57 3.96 -7.94
C PRO A 59 17.96 2.52 -8.30
N GLN A 60 17.29 1.95 -9.31
CA GLN A 60 17.69 0.70 -9.96
C GLN A 60 19.01 0.87 -10.76
N SER A 61 19.99 1.56 -10.19
CA SER A 61 21.28 1.91 -10.81
C SER A 61 22.33 0.79 -10.74
N GLU A 62 22.01 -0.37 -10.19
CA GLU A 62 22.92 -1.54 -10.17
C GLU A 62 22.22 -2.79 -10.70
N ALA A 63 21.84 -2.77 -11.98
CA ALA A 63 21.66 -3.99 -12.76
C ALA A 63 21.84 -3.69 -14.27
N ALA A 64 23.08 -3.88 -14.71
CA ALA A 64 23.54 -4.20 -16.08
C ALA A 64 23.40 -3.15 -17.18
#